data_AF-A0A633LEQ7-F1
#
_entry.id   AF-A0A633LEQ7-F1
#
_cell.length_a   1.000
_cell.length_b   1.000
_cell.length_c   1.000
_cell.angle_alpha   90.00
_cell.angle_beta   90.00
_cell.angle_gamma   90.00
#
_symmetry.space_group_name_H-M   'P 1'
#
loop_
_entity.id
_entity.type
_entity.pdbx_description
1 polymer ?
#
loop_
_entity_poly.entity_id
_entity_poly.type
_entity_poly.pdbx_seq_one_letter_code
_entity_poly.pdbx_strand_id
1 'polypeptide(L)'
;MTDNVVASGNATGNGSGISLAGNVTGGHWTGNSSPGTGVSVSEDSTLSDVTLSGTTATGTGVNVAGNLTNAGNTTVTGNATGNGTGASVSGTLNGNISGDSDAGTGAAVNGTVNGTVSGTTLSGTGAAVGDGANLTQGQVHGNATSGTGSTVTGSVTGGTVTGSATTGTGMNVTGDSTLTNVTLSGTTASGNGVNVAGNLTSAGSTTVTGNATGNGTGLHLLPGSSVSGGQLSGESVSGPGSVLDGSNHLLSTTLTGSSGVGSGLLLNGMVMNTDSVLHGQSGSGDGVSLNGTVTGGSLSGQSGSGAGVHVTGNSSVSGVNVSASSGSGQGLQLDGVLSTAGGTTLNGVVQRDSSAERRQVYELQNRLSHNNRSLKQVVTASGYRE
;
A
#
# COMPACT_ATOMS: atom_id res chain seq x y z
N MET A 1 20.20 -10.49 -42.97
CA MET A 1 20.46 -9.16 -43.57
C MET A 1 20.10 -8.15 -42.50
N THR A 2 21.03 -7.26 -42.15
CA THR A 2 20.75 -6.17 -41.21
C THR A 2 20.07 -5.06 -42.00
N ASP A 3 18.73 -5.05 -41.97
CA ASP A 3 17.97 -4.01 -42.66
C ASP A 3 18.16 -2.68 -41.92
N ASN A 4 19.01 -1.82 -42.51
CA ASN A 4 19.30 -0.44 -42.12
C ASN A 4 18.11 0.49 -42.41
N VAL A 5 16.89 0.11 -42.04
CA VAL A 5 15.74 1.03 -42.13
C VAL A 5 15.88 2.04 -41.00
N VAL A 6 15.90 3.33 -41.33
CA VAL A 6 15.77 4.41 -40.35
C VAL A 6 14.57 5.24 -40.73
N ALA A 7 13.54 5.23 -39.88
CA ALA A 7 12.35 6.05 -40.04
C ALA A 7 12.31 7.08 -38.92
N SER A 8 12.07 8.35 -39.27
CA SER A 8 11.85 9.41 -38.29
C SER A 8 10.62 10.22 -38.63
N GLY A 9 9.87 10.61 -37.60
CA GLY A 9 8.66 11.41 -37.75
C GLY A 9 8.55 12.43 -36.62
N ASN A 10 8.00 13.61 -36.94
CA ASN A 10 7.80 14.70 -35.99
C ASN A 10 6.39 15.27 -36.15
N ALA A 11 5.64 15.35 -35.07
CA ALA A 11 4.32 15.96 -35.02
C ALA A 11 4.30 17.19 -34.10
N THR A 12 3.80 18.31 -34.62
CA THR A 12 3.44 19.47 -33.80
C THR A 12 1.96 19.36 -33.40
N GLY A 13 1.64 19.59 -32.13
CA GLY A 13 0.29 19.40 -31.62
C GLY A 13 0.01 17.97 -31.16
N ASN A 14 -1.26 17.56 -31.17
CA ASN A 14 -1.73 16.29 -30.58
C ASN A 14 -1.50 15.05 -31.46
N GLY A 15 -0.82 15.20 -32.61
CA GLY A 15 -0.60 14.12 -33.57
C GLY A 15 0.44 13.09 -33.11
N SER A 16 0.55 12.00 -33.87
CA SER A 16 1.62 11.01 -33.69
C SER A 16 2.83 11.35 -34.58
N GLY A 17 4.05 11.31 -34.02
CA GLY A 17 5.26 11.44 -34.82
C GLY A 17 5.39 10.28 -35.83
N ILE A 18 5.17 9.05 -35.36
CA ILE A 18 5.00 7.86 -36.19
C ILE A 18 3.72 7.14 -35.77
N SER A 19 2.93 6.69 -36.75
CA SER A 19 1.88 5.68 -36.55
C SER A 19 2.35 4.38 -37.21
N LEU A 20 2.43 3.32 -36.41
CA LEU A 20 2.96 2.02 -36.80
C LEU A 20 1.84 0.99 -36.81
N ALA A 21 1.79 0.19 -37.87
CA ALA A 21 0.84 -0.90 -38.04
C ALA A 21 1.48 -2.04 -38.85
N GLY A 22 1.06 -3.28 -38.58
CA GLY A 22 1.46 -4.46 -39.33
C GLY A 22 2.82 -5.05 -38.93
N ASN A 23 3.41 -5.83 -39.85
CA ASN A 23 4.65 -6.57 -39.60
C ASN A 23 5.86 -5.74 -40.03
N VAL A 24 6.76 -5.46 -39.08
CA VAL A 24 7.99 -4.69 -39.31
C VAL A 24 9.17 -5.54 -38.89
N THR A 25 10.20 -5.60 -39.74
CA THR A 25 11.43 -6.34 -39.46
C THR A 25 12.63 -5.43 -39.66
N GLY A 26 13.50 -5.35 -38.67
CA GLY A 26 14.70 -4.54 -38.70
C GLY A 26 14.47 -3.03 -38.57
N GLY A 27 15.56 -2.34 -38.25
CA GLY A 27 15.64 -0.88 -38.34
C GLY A 27 15.32 -0.11 -37.06
N HIS A 28 15.53 1.20 -37.14
CA HIS A 28 15.29 2.17 -36.08
C HIS A 28 14.16 3.12 -36.44
N TRP A 29 13.14 3.19 -35.58
CA TRP A 29 11.93 3.96 -35.80
C TRP A 29 11.79 4.99 -34.69
N THR A 30 11.87 6.27 -35.04
CA THR A 30 11.95 7.38 -34.09
C THR A 30 10.81 8.37 -34.29
N GLY A 31 9.90 8.45 -33.33
CA GLY A 31 8.77 9.37 -33.38
C GLY A 31 8.89 10.47 -32.33
N ASN A 32 8.78 11.73 -32.73
CA ASN A 32 8.79 12.87 -31.83
C ASN A 32 7.45 13.61 -31.88
N SER A 33 6.98 14.07 -30.73
CA SER A 33 5.77 14.87 -30.65
C SER A 33 5.85 15.90 -29.52
N SER A 34 5.06 16.98 -29.62
CA SER A 34 4.75 17.81 -28.46
C SER A 34 3.45 18.58 -28.70
N PRO A 35 2.37 18.35 -27.94
CA PRO A 35 2.17 17.41 -26.82
C PRO A 35 1.61 16.02 -27.22
N GLY A 36 1.65 15.62 -28.49
CA GLY A 36 1.02 14.38 -28.97
C GLY A 36 1.75 13.08 -28.59
N THR A 37 1.62 12.04 -29.41
CA THR A 37 2.31 10.75 -29.19
C THR A 37 3.60 10.65 -30.02
N GLY A 38 4.73 10.25 -29.43
CA GLY A 38 5.96 10.05 -30.21
C GLY A 38 5.74 8.96 -31.26
N VAL A 39 5.46 7.74 -30.80
CA VAL A 39 5.09 6.60 -31.64
C VAL A 39 3.77 5.99 -31.15
N SER A 40 2.82 5.81 -32.05
CA SER A 40 1.55 5.12 -31.79
C SER A 40 1.49 3.79 -32.54
N VAL A 41 1.29 2.69 -31.80
CA VAL A 41 0.95 1.36 -32.34
C VAL A 41 -0.56 1.19 -32.18
N SER A 42 -1.32 1.62 -33.19
CA SER A 42 -2.80 1.70 -33.11
C SER A 42 -3.50 0.44 -33.59
N GLU A 43 -2.82 -0.40 -34.35
CA GLU A 43 -3.33 -1.65 -34.91
C GLU A 43 -2.42 -2.82 -34.54
N ASP A 44 -2.90 -4.04 -34.83
CA ASP A 44 -2.16 -5.26 -34.59
C ASP A 44 -0.83 -5.27 -35.37
N SER A 45 0.26 -5.40 -34.62
CA SER A 45 1.61 -5.23 -35.13
C SER A 45 2.55 -6.30 -34.57
N THR A 46 3.41 -6.82 -35.45
CA THR A 46 4.52 -7.70 -35.04
C THR A 46 5.83 -7.03 -35.42
N LEU A 47 6.68 -6.80 -34.43
CA LEU A 47 7.97 -6.16 -34.62
C LEU A 47 9.09 -7.17 -34.38
N SER A 48 9.95 -7.43 -35.38
CA SER A 48 11.10 -8.33 -35.26
C SER A 48 12.41 -7.59 -35.45
N ASP A 49 13.29 -7.64 -34.45
CA ASP A 49 14.60 -6.98 -34.49
C ASP A 49 14.50 -5.46 -34.77
N VAL A 50 13.46 -4.82 -34.23
CA VAL A 50 13.18 -3.38 -34.39
C VAL A 50 13.61 -2.61 -33.15
N THR A 51 14.21 -1.44 -33.33
CA THR A 51 14.36 -0.45 -32.24
C THR A 51 13.34 0.66 -32.41
N LEU A 52 12.28 0.62 -31.61
CA LEU A 52 11.19 1.59 -31.61
C LEU A 52 11.35 2.61 -30.47
N SER A 53 11.50 3.89 -30.81
CA SER A 53 11.70 4.97 -29.85
C SER A 53 10.73 6.12 -30.08
N GLY A 54 9.98 6.49 -29.04
CA GLY A 54 9.04 7.60 -29.09
C GLY A 54 9.34 8.64 -28.01
N THR A 55 9.45 9.92 -28.38
CA THR A 55 9.74 11.01 -27.45
C THR A 55 8.64 12.07 -27.48
N THR A 56 8.30 12.58 -26.31
CA THR A 56 7.38 13.71 -26.12
C THR A 56 7.82 14.61 -24.98
N ALA A 57 7.23 15.80 -24.85
CA ALA A 57 7.39 16.64 -23.65
C ALA A 57 6.28 16.37 -22.61
N THR A 58 5.02 16.39 -23.04
CA THR A 58 3.85 16.31 -22.14
C THR A 58 2.80 15.28 -22.58
N GLY A 59 3.00 14.63 -23.72
CA GLY A 59 2.10 13.60 -24.25
C GLY A 59 2.48 12.20 -23.84
N THR A 60 2.45 11.26 -24.80
CA THR A 60 2.96 9.89 -24.61
C THR A 60 4.17 9.62 -25.50
N GLY A 61 5.27 9.10 -24.96
CA GLY A 61 6.43 8.71 -25.78
C GLY A 61 6.06 7.59 -26.76
N VAL A 62 5.72 6.41 -26.24
CA VAL A 62 5.17 5.28 -27.02
C VAL A 62 3.81 4.88 -26.50
N ASN A 63 2.80 4.78 -27.36
CA ASN A 63 1.48 4.28 -27.02
C ASN A 63 1.17 2.98 -27.78
N VAL A 64 0.90 1.90 -27.05
CA VAL A 64 0.40 0.63 -27.58
C VAL A 64 -1.11 0.56 -27.34
N ALA A 65 -1.87 0.92 -28.37
CA ALA A 65 -3.34 0.89 -28.35
C ALA A 65 -3.92 -0.36 -29.04
N GLY A 66 -3.23 -0.90 -30.05
CA GLY A 66 -3.54 -2.20 -30.66
C GLY A 66 -2.81 -3.37 -29.97
N ASN A 67 -2.77 -4.54 -30.63
CA ASN A 67 -1.94 -5.65 -30.17
C ASN A 67 -0.50 -5.50 -30.68
N LEU A 68 0.48 -5.52 -29.79
CA LEU A 68 1.88 -5.50 -30.14
C LEU A 68 2.55 -6.83 -29.75
N THR A 69 3.18 -7.48 -30.71
CA THR A 69 4.04 -8.65 -30.48
C THR A 69 5.49 -8.30 -30.76
N ASN A 70 6.33 -8.32 -29.73
CA ASN A 70 7.78 -8.14 -29.86
C ASN A 70 8.42 -9.50 -30.15
N ALA A 71 8.83 -9.71 -31.39
CA ALA A 71 9.62 -10.84 -31.84
C ALA A 71 11.10 -10.47 -31.97
N GLY A 72 11.97 -11.48 -32.06
CA GLY A 72 13.42 -11.28 -32.20
C GLY A 72 14.01 -10.42 -31.08
N ASN A 73 14.94 -9.53 -31.43
CA ASN A 73 15.60 -8.62 -30.49
C ASN A 73 14.93 -7.23 -30.43
N THR A 74 13.60 -7.15 -30.57
CA THR A 74 12.88 -5.88 -30.58
C THR A 74 12.97 -5.15 -29.24
N THR A 75 13.25 -3.84 -29.31
CA THR A 75 13.24 -2.91 -28.17
C THR A 75 12.21 -1.81 -28.39
N VAL A 76 11.43 -1.49 -27.35
CA VAL A 76 10.39 -0.46 -27.39
C VAL A 76 10.59 0.48 -26.21
N THR A 77 10.88 1.75 -26.50
CA THR A 77 11.21 2.76 -25.48
C THR A 77 10.43 4.04 -25.72
N GLY A 78 9.69 4.49 -24.72
CA GLY A 78 9.00 5.78 -24.72
C GLY A 78 9.61 6.74 -23.71
N ASN A 79 9.77 8.00 -24.08
CA ASN A 79 10.37 9.02 -23.23
C ASN A 79 9.48 10.28 -23.19
N ALA A 80 9.19 10.77 -21.99
CA ALA A 80 8.54 12.05 -21.75
C ALA A 80 9.46 13.00 -20.95
N THR A 81 10.07 13.99 -21.61
CA THR A 81 11.03 14.95 -21.02
C THR A 81 10.37 16.02 -20.13
N GLY A 82 9.22 15.70 -19.53
CA GLY A 82 8.38 16.61 -18.77
C GLY A 82 7.33 15.81 -18.00
N ASN A 83 6.10 16.33 -17.93
CA ASN A 83 5.03 15.71 -17.13
C ASN A 83 4.20 14.67 -17.91
N GLY A 84 4.68 14.22 -19.07
CA GLY A 84 3.98 13.25 -19.91
C GLY A 84 4.04 11.81 -19.40
N THR A 85 3.60 10.88 -20.24
CA THR A 85 3.76 9.44 -20.04
C THR A 85 4.88 8.92 -20.91
N GLY A 86 5.88 8.21 -20.37
CA GLY A 86 6.94 7.61 -21.17
C GLY A 86 6.36 6.55 -22.13
N ALA A 87 5.77 5.49 -21.57
CA ALA A 87 5.13 4.42 -22.33
C ALA A 87 3.69 4.15 -21.84
N SER A 88 2.78 3.80 -22.74
CA SER A 88 1.40 3.45 -22.41
C SER A 88 1.01 2.14 -23.09
N VAL A 89 0.34 1.26 -22.35
CA VAL A 89 -0.27 0.02 -22.86
C VAL A 89 -1.75 0.04 -22.54
N SER A 90 -2.56 0.29 -23.57
CA SER A 90 -4.03 0.25 -23.51
C SER A 90 -4.62 -0.92 -24.32
N GLY A 91 -3.87 -1.45 -25.29
CA GLY A 91 -4.17 -2.70 -26.00
C GLY A 91 -3.52 -3.92 -25.35
N THR A 92 -2.99 -4.84 -26.17
CA THR A 92 -2.25 -6.03 -25.70
C THR A 92 -0.76 -5.89 -25.99
N LEU A 93 0.08 -6.15 -24.99
CA LEU A 93 1.52 -6.26 -25.15
C LEU A 93 1.98 -7.71 -24.97
N ASN A 94 2.55 -8.31 -26.01
CA ASN A 94 3.29 -9.57 -25.96
C ASN A 94 4.79 -9.27 -26.12
N GLY A 95 5.44 -8.86 -25.04
CA GLY A 95 6.83 -8.41 -25.08
C GLY A 95 7.18 -7.39 -24.00
N ASN A 96 8.30 -6.70 -24.22
CA ASN A 96 8.84 -5.74 -23.25
C ASN A 96 8.75 -4.30 -23.76
N ILE A 97 8.37 -3.38 -22.89
CA ILE A 97 8.37 -1.94 -23.15
C ILE A 97 8.95 -1.19 -21.95
N SER A 98 9.74 -0.15 -22.21
CA SER A 98 10.23 0.77 -21.20
C SER A 98 9.68 2.17 -21.44
N GLY A 99 9.32 2.85 -20.36
CA GLY A 99 8.82 4.22 -20.38
C GLY A 99 9.55 5.06 -19.34
N ASP A 100 10.12 6.18 -19.78
CA ASP A 100 10.81 7.12 -18.90
C ASP A 100 10.07 8.46 -18.89
N SER A 101 9.97 9.10 -17.72
CA SER A 101 9.44 10.46 -17.61
C SER A 101 10.15 11.28 -16.53
N ASP A 102 10.41 12.56 -16.77
CA ASP A 102 11.05 13.40 -15.75
C ASP A 102 10.15 13.63 -14.54
N ALA A 103 8.87 13.94 -14.76
CA ALA A 103 7.97 14.41 -13.72
C ALA A 103 6.54 13.81 -13.77
N GLY A 104 6.25 13.01 -14.81
CA GLY A 104 4.93 12.45 -15.08
C GLY A 104 4.82 10.98 -14.69
N THR A 105 4.42 10.16 -15.65
CA THR A 105 4.31 8.70 -15.48
C THR A 105 5.34 8.01 -16.36
N GLY A 106 6.19 7.15 -15.80
CA GLY A 106 7.16 6.39 -16.60
C GLY A 106 6.42 5.45 -17.55
N ALA A 107 5.58 4.56 -17.00
CA ALA A 107 4.73 3.66 -17.78
C ALA A 107 3.28 3.59 -17.26
N ALA A 108 2.30 3.57 -18.15
CA ALA A 108 0.88 3.40 -17.83
C ALA A 108 0.34 2.09 -18.43
N VAL A 109 -0.45 1.34 -17.67
CA VAL A 109 -1.04 0.05 -18.07
C VAL A 109 -2.52 0.03 -17.74
N ASN A 110 -3.36 0.00 -18.77
CA ASN A 110 -4.82 -0.20 -18.67
C ASN A 110 -5.29 -1.36 -19.57
N GLY A 111 -4.35 -2.06 -20.23
CA GLY A 111 -4.62 -3.16 -21.17
C GLY A 111 -4.12 -4.51 -20.67
N THR A 112 -3.81 -5.41 -21.61
CA THR A 112 -3.29 -6.75 -21.32
C THR A 112 -1.77 -6.79 -21.48
N VAL A 113 -1.07 -7.38 -20.52
CA VAL A 113 0.39 -7.53 -20.52
C VAL A 113 0.80 -9.00 -20.38
N ASN A 114 1.51 -9.49 -21.39
CA ASN A 114 2.15 -10.81 -21.46
C ASN A 114 3.67 -10.65 -21.65
N GLY A 115 4.30 -9.88 -20.77
CA GLY A 115 5.73 -9.56 -20.79
C GLY A 115 6.06 -8.51 -19.73
N THR A 116 7.05 -7.65 -19.97
CA THR A 116 7.50 -6.67 -18.97
C THR A 116 7.18 -5.23 -19.39
N VAL A 117 6.58 -4.47 -18.48
CA VAL A 117 6.43 -3.02 -18.58
C VAL A 117 7.30 -2.38 -17.51
N SER A 118 8.31 -1.60 -17.90
CA SER A 118 9.16 -0.85 -16.98
C SER A 118 8.88 0.64 -17.11
N GLY A 119 8.64 1.30 -16.00
CA GLY A 119 8.38 2.73 -15.94
C GLY A 119 9.36 3.42 -14.99
N THR A 120 10.11 4.41 -15.44
CA THR A 120 11.05 5.15 -14.58
C THR A 120 10.74 6.63 -14.55
N THR A 121 10.88 7.23 -13.36
CA THR A 121 10.72 8.68 -13.18
C THR A 121 11.72 9.30 -12.22
N LEU A 122 12.10 10.56 -12.48
CA LEU A 122 12.84 11.36 -11.50
C LEU A 122 11.92 11.84 -10.37
N SER A 123 10.80 12.45 -10.76
CA SER A 123 9.69 12.84 -9.88
C SER A 123 8.37 12.33 -10.48
N GLY A 124 7.39 11.96 -9.67
CA GLY A 124 6.11 11.46 -10.20
C GLY A 124 5.89 9.96 -9.96
N THR A 125 5.30 9.26 -10.94
CA THR A 125 4.94 7.84 -10.80
C THR A 125 5.74 6.98 -11.78
N GLY A 126 6.54 6.05 -11.26
CA GLY A 126 7.29 5.10 -12.10
C GLY A 126 6.36 4.32 -13.02
N ALA A 127 5.41 3.55 -12.44
CA ALA A 127 4.39 2.84 -13.20
C ALA A 127 2.97 3.05 -12.63
N ALA A 128 1.98 3.28 -13.49
CA ALA A 128 0.58 3.38 -13.12
C ALA A 128 -0.19 2.21 -13.75
N VAL A 129 -0.79 1.36 -12.92
CA VAL A 129 -1.63 0.23 -13.33
C VAL A 129 -3.07 0.57 -12.97
N GLY A 130 -3.91 0.76 -13.98
CA GLY A 130 -5.29 1.22 -13.81
C GLY A 130 -6.33 0.12 -13.94
N ASP A 131 -7.58 0.57 -13.89
CA ASP A 131 -8.76 -0.28 -13.93
C ASP A 131 -8.84 -1.08 -15.25
N GLY A 132 -9.12 -2.38 -15.12
CA GLY A 132 -9.20 -3.31 -16.25
C GLY A 132 -7.88 -3.93 -16.68
N ALA A 133 -6.75 -3.55 -16.06
CA ALA A 133 -5.46 -4.14 -16.39
C ALA A 133 -5.42 -5.66 -16.13
N ASN A 134 -4.96 -6.41 -17.14
CA ASN A 134 -4.81 -7.86 -17.07
C ASN A 134 -3.36 -8.25 -17.30
N LEU A 135 -2.70 -8.74 -16.25
CA LEU A 135 -1.28 -9.08 -16.24
C LEU A 135 -1.12 -10.60 -16.25
N THR A 136 -1.87 -11.32 -17.09
CA THR A 136 -1.96 -12.80 -17.10
C THR A 136 -0.63 -13.53 -16.99
N GLN A 137 0.48 -12.94 -17.46
CA GLN A 137 1.88 -13.28 -17.12
C GLN A 137 2.77 -12.02 -17.07
N GLY A 138 2.16 -10.87 -16.82
CA GLY A 138 2.78 -9.56 -16.94
C GLY A 138 3.57 -9.19 -15.69
N GLN A 139 4.71 -8.56 -15.90
CA GLN A 139 5.49 -7.91 -14.86
C GLN A 139 5.47 -6.41 -15.10
N VAL A 140 5.02 -5.64 -14.12
CA VAL A 140 5.06 -4.18 -14.18
C VAL A 140 6.02 -3.67 -13.11
N HIS A 141 7.04 -2.93 -13.52
CA HIS A 141 8.07 -2.38 -12.64
C HIS A 141 8.06 -0.86 -12.73
N GLY A 142 7.71 -0.19 -11.64
CA GLY A 142 7.82 1.26 -11.55
C GLY A 142 8.94 1.69 -10.62
N ASN A 143 9.80 2.60 -11.06
CA ASN A 143 10.89 3.15 -10.27
C ASN A 143 10.82 4.67 -10.24
N ALA A 144 10.85 5.26 -9.05
CA ALA A 144 10.89 6.70 -8.86
C ALA A 144 12.08 7.11 -7.99
N THR A 145 12.79 8.16 -8.38
CA THR A 145 13.80 8.74 -7.47
C THR A 145 13.10 9.46 -6.30
N SER A 146 12.13 10.30 -6.63
CA SER A 146 11.20 10.92 -5.67
C SER A 146 9.76 10.71 -6.13
N GLY A 147 8.84 10.43 -5.22
CA GLY A 147 7.43 10.24 -5.55
C GLY A 147 6.97 8.81 -5.33
N THR A 148 6.29 8.22 -6.31
CA THR A 148 5.70 6.89 -6.20
C THR A 148 6.33 5.92 -7.18
N GLY A 149 6.88 4.80 -6.69
CA GLY A 149 7.41 3.75 -7.56
C GLY A 149 6.33 3.18 -8.47
N SER A 150 5.25 2.66 -7.90
CA SER A 150 4.07 2.23 -8.65
C SER A 150 2.75 2.58 -7.99
N THR A 151 1.74 2.92 -8.79
CA THR A 151 0.36 3.10 -8.33
C THR A 151 -0.53 2.02 -8.94
N VAL A 152 -1.43 1.46 -8.13
CA VAL A 152 -2.47 0.53 -8.57
C VAL A 152 -3.84 1.09 -8.19
N THR A 153 -4.80 1.02 -9.12
CA THR A 153 -6.18 1.42 -8.88
C THR A 153 -7.16 0.58 -9.71
N GLY A 154 -8.39 0.43 -9.23
CA GLY A 154 -9.45 -0.32 -9.91
C GLY A 154 -9.26 -1.84 -9.87
N SER A 155 -9.80 -2.52 -10.87
CA SER A 155 -9.78 -3.98 -10.99
C SER A 155 -8.55 -4.45 -11.77
N VAL A 156 -7.66 -5.18 -11.10
CA VAL A 156 -6.43 -5.72 -11.72
C VAL A 156 -6.35 -7.22 -11.48
N THR A 157 -5.97 -7.97 -12.50
CA THR A 157 -5.88 -9.44 -12.44
C THR A 157 -4.52 -9.95 -12.88
N GLY A 158 -3.97 -10.91 -12.14
CA GLY A 158 -2.75 -11.64 -12.48
C GLY A 158 -1.45 -10.85 -12.26
N GLY A 159 -0.33 -11.54 -12.48
CA GLY A 159 1.00 -10.94 -12.61
C GLY A 159 1.60 -10.35 -11.34
N THR A 160 2.71 -9.62 -11.53
CA THR A 160 3.39 -8.88 -10.45
C THR A 160 3.44 -7.41 -10.81
N VAL A 161 3.16 -6.57 -9.82
CA VAL A 161 3.47 -5.14 -9.89
C VAL A 161 4.48 -4.86 -8.79
N THR A 162 5.61 -4.25 -9.15
CA THR A 162 6.61 -3.82 -8.18
C THR A 162 6.85 -2.33 -8.31
N GLY A 163 6.90 -1.62 -7.19
CA GLY A 163 7.21 -0.20 -7.14
C GLY A 163 8.39 0.08 -6.23
N SER A 164 9.37 0.83 -6.71
CA SER A 164 10.54 1.26 -5.94
C SER A 164 10.59 2.78 -5.90
N ALA A 165 10.79 3.36 -4.71
CA ALA A 165 11.05 4.78 -4.54
C ALA A 165 12.31 5.00 -3.71
N THR A 166 13.19 5.93 -4.08
CA THR A 166 14.28 6.31 -3.17
C THR A 166 13.73 7.13 -2.01
N THR A 167 12.92 8.14 -2.32
CA THR A 167 12.09 8.86 -1.34
C THR A 167 10.64 8.89 -1.78
N GLY A 168 9.72 8.70 -0.83
CA GLY A 168 8.28 8.61 -1.08
C GLY A 168 7.76 7.17 -0.95
N THR A 169 6.78 6.83 -1.79
CA THR A 169 6.02 5.58 -1.66
C THR A 169 6.51 4.55 -2.68
N GLY A 170 6.93 3.37 -2.25
CA GLY A 170 7.27 2.28 -3.18
C GLY A 170 6.06 1.89 -4.02
N MET A 171 4.97 1.52 -3.36
CA MET A 171 3.71 1.10 -3.98
C MET A 171 2.51 1.79 -3.34
N ASN A 172 1.65 2.40 -4.15
CA ASN A 172 0.46 3.09 -3.69
C ASN A 172 -0.81 2.40 -4.24
N VAL A 173 -1.65 1.88 -3.36
CA VAL A 173 -2.96 1.32 -3.72
C VAL A 173 -4.03 2.36 -3.41
N THR A 174 -4.75 2.80 -4.44
CA THR A 174 -5.64 3.97 -4.35
C THR A 174 -7.02 3.72 -4.96
N GLY A 175 -7.99 4.55 -4.56
CA GLY A 175 -9.39 4.33 -4.93
C GLY A 175 -9.93 3.00 -4.39
N ASP A 176 -11.07 2.56 -4.91
CA ASP A 176 -11.60 1.23 -4.61
C ASP A 176 -10.94 0.22 -5.56
N SER A 177 -10.01 -0.57 -5.02
CA SER A 177 -9.21 -1.52 -5.79
C SER A 177 -9.65 -2.96 -5.52
N THR A 178 -9.78 -3.75 -6.57
CA THR A 178 -10.01 -5.20 -6.49
C THR A 178 -8.88 -5.93 -7.21
N LEU A 179 -8.08 -6.67 -6.46
CA LEU A 179 -6.87 -7.32 -6.96
C LEU A 179 -7.04 -8.84 -6.91
N THR A 180 -6.99 -9.50 -8.06
CA THR A 180 -7.19 -10.95 -8.16
C THR A 180 -5.93 -11.66 -8.64
N ASN A 181 -5.33 -12.50 -7.80
CA ASN A 181 -4.07 -13.19 -8.10
C ASN A 181 -2.91 -12.25 -8.49
N VAL A 182 -2.83 -11.08 -7.85
CA VAL A 182 -1.78 -10.08 -8.11
C VAL A 182 -0.76 -10.11 -6.99
N THR A 183 0.53 -10.16 -7.32
CA THR A 183 1.59 -9.93 -6.34
C THR A 183 2.00 -8.46 -6.38
N LEU A 184 1.78 -7.74 -5.27
CA LEU A 184 2.18 -6.35 -5.09
C LEU A 184 3.42 -6.26 -4.20
N SER A 185 4.48 -5.59 -4.67
CA SER A 185 5.69 -5.36 -3.88
C SER A 185 6.13 -3.89 -3.97
N GLY A 186 6.17 -3.20 -2.83
CA GLY A 186 6.64 -1.82 -2.74
C GLY A 186 7.89 -1.68 -1.90
N THR A 187 8.94 -1.05 -2.41
CA THR A 187 10.19 -0.79 -1.69
C THR A 187 10.45 0.70 -1.59
N THR A 188 10.88 1.17 -0.42
CA THR A 188 11.35 2.54 -0.23
C THR A 188 12.57 2.60 0.68
N ALA A 189 13.45 3.60 0.51
CA ALA A 189 14.47 3.90 1.53
C ALA A 189 13.91 4.84 2.61
N SER A 190 13.02 5.77 2.24
CA SER A 190 12.42 6.78 3.10
C SER A 190 10.98 7.08 2.64
N GLY A 191 10.00 6.80 3.49
CA GLY A 191 8.56 6.92 3.19
C GLY A 191 7.81 5.63 3.49
N ASN A 192 6.87 5.22 2.64
CA ASN A 192 6.10 3.98 2.81
C ASN A 192 6.51 2.94 1.76
N GLY A 193 6.81 1.70 2.16
CA GLY A 193 7.02 0.60 1.21
C GLY A 193 5.76 0.37 0.39
N VAL A 194 4.66 0.08 1.08
CA VAL A 194 3.29 0.12 0.54
C VAL A 194 2.44 1.13 1.32
N ASN A 195 1.64 1.92 0.60
CA ASN A 195 0.60 2.78 1.13
C ASN A 195 -0.76 2.35 0.58
N VAL A 196 -1.72 2.07 1.45
CA VAL A 196 -3.11 1.74 1.09
C VAL A 196 -3.98 2.94 1.44
N ALA A 197 -4.35 3.72 0.41
CA ALA A 197 -5.06 4.98 0.54
C ALA A 197 -6.57 4.91 0.27
N GLY A 198 -7.05 3.78 -0.23
CA GLY A 198 -8.47 3.52 -0.47
C GLY A 198 -8.88 2.13 0.01
N ASN A 199 -10.01 1.64 -0.48
CA ASN A 199 -10.45 0.28 -0.15
C ASN A 199 -9.71 -0.74 -1.00
N LEU A 200 -9.35 -1.87 -0.39
CA LEU A 200 -8.67 -2.97 -1.06
C LEU A 200 -9.45 -4.27 -0.84
N THR A 201 -9.96 -4.82 -1.94
CA THR A 201 -10.45 -6.21 -1.97
C THR A 201 -9.35 -7.08 -2.58
N SER A 202 -8.75 -7.93 -1.77
CA SER A 202 -7.69 -8.86 -2.17
C SER A 202 -8.28 -10.26 -2.34
N ALA A 203 -8.38 -10.70 -3.59
CA ALA A 203 -9.02 -11.96 -3.98
C ALA A 203 -8.00 -12.98 -4.52
N GLY A 204 -8.36 -14.27 -4.42
CA GLY A 204 -7.50 -15.36 -4.89
C GLY A 204 -6.18 -15.40 -4.11
N SER A 205 -5.06 -15.50 -4.82
CA SER A 205 -3.71 -15.57 -4.24
C SER A 205 -3.02 -14.21 -4.08
N THR A 206 -3.76 -13.10 -4.05
CA THR A 206 -3.18 -11.76 -3.99
C THR A 206 -2.37 -11.54 -2.69
N THR A 207 -1.18 -10.99 -2.85
CA THR A 207 -0.28 -10.62 -1.75
C THR A 207 0.17 -9.17 -1.88
N VAL A 208 0.38 -8.51 -0.75
CA VAL A 208 0.84 -7.11 -0.70
C VAL A 208 2.00 -7.02 0.27
N THR A 209 3.19 -6.71 -0.24
CA THR A 209 4.42 -6.63 0.56
C THR A 209 5.05 -5.26 0.44
N GLY A 210 5.22 -4.58 1.57
CA GLY A 210 5.92 -3.31 1.65
C GLY A 210 7.23 -3.43 2.43
N ASN A 211 8.31 -2.90 1.89
CA ASN A 211 9.64 -2.93 2.49
C ASN A 211 10.23 -1.52 2.60
N ALA A 212 10.57 -1.10 3.82
CA ALA A 212 11.32 0.12 4.08
C ALA A 212 12.75 -0.21 4.51
N THR A 213 13.72 0.00 3.60
CA THR A 213 15.13 -0.34 3.82
C THR A 213 15.88 0.66 4.72
N GLY A 214 15.26 1.81 5.01
CA GLY A 214 15.76 2.81 5.95
C GLY A 214 14.76 3.10 7.07
N ASN A 215 14.52 4.38 7.33
CA ASN A 215 13.64 4.87 8.42
C ASN A 215 12.15 4.94 8.04
N GLY A 216 11.76 4.39 6.89
CA GLY A 216 10.38 4.38 6.43
C GLY A 216 9.50 3.36 7.15
N THR A 217 8.22 3.38 6.80
CA THR A 217 7.22 2.38 7.21
C THR A 217 7.13 1.29 6.13
N GLY A 218 7.10 0.02 6.53
CA GLY A 218 6.91 -1.08 5.57
C GLY A 218 5.55 -0.99 4.86
N LEU A 219 4.47 -1.06 5.63
CA LEU A 219 3.08 -0.97 5.15
C LEU A 219 2.28 0.07 5.93
N HIS A 220 1.55 0.94 5.25
CA HIS A 220 0.69 1.94 5.89
C HIS A 220 -0.75 1.84 5.37
N LEU A 221 -1.71 1.60 6.27
CA LEU A 221 -3.14 1.72 6.01
C LEU A 221 -3.61 3.09 6.48
N LEU A 222 -4.00 3.94 5.53
CA LEU A 222 -4.45 5.29 5.83
C LEU A 222 -5.84 5.31 6.49
N PRO A 223 -6.19 6.41 7.19
CA PRO A 223 -7.50 6.56 7.82
C PRO A 223 -8.67 6.31 6.87
N GLY A 224 -9.62 5.48 7.30
CA GLY A 224 -10.84 5.17 6.54
C GLY A 224 -10.70 4.00 5.57
N SER A 225 -9.51 3.40 5.43
CA SER A 225 -9.32 2.24 4.55
C SER A 225 -10.04 0.99 5.07
N SER A 226 -10.72 0.29 4.16
CA SER A 226 -11.23 -1.06 4.36
C SER A 226 -10.41 -2.06 3.54
N VAL A 227 -9.92 -3.12 4.18
CA VAL A 227 -9.21 -4.21 3.51
C VAL A 227 -9.96 -5.52 3.74
N SER A 228 -10.34 -6.17 2.65
CA SER A 228 -10.96 -7.49 2.69
C SER A 228 -10.11 -8.53 1.97
N GLY A 229 -9.77 -9.60 2.68
CA GLY A 229 -9.00 -10.72 2.16
C GLY A 229 -7.50 -10.45 2.04
N GLY A 230 -6.77 -11.52 1.70
CA GLY A 230 -5.37 -11.47 1.33
C GLY A 230 -4.38 -11.41 2.50
N GLN A 231 -3.10 -11.45 2.10
CA GLN A 231 -1.95 -11.35 3.00
C GLN A 231 -1.25 -10.02 2.77
N LEU A 232 -1.21 -9.18 3.80
CA LEU A 232 -0.55 -7.89 3.80
C LEU A 232 0.65 -7.98 4.75
N SER A 233 1.84 -7.61 4.27
CA SER A 233 3.06 -7.64 5.07
C SER A 233 3.85 -6.35 4.92
N GLY A 234 4.18 -5.69 6.03
CA GLY A 234 5.10 -4.57 6.07
C GLY A 234 6.38 -4.93 6.81
N GLU A 235 7.53 -4.71 6.19
CA GLU A 235 8.86 -4.88 6.78
C GLU A 235 9.59 -3.54 6.79
N SER A 236 10.29 -3.25 7.88
CA SER A 236 11.14 -2.08 8.01
C SER A 236 12.42 -2.36 8.77
N VAL A 237 13.48 -1.60 8.48
CA VAL A 237 14.72 -1.68 9.25
C VAL A 237 14.57 -0.92 10.58
N SER A 238 14.22 0.36 10.52
CA SER A 238 14.17 1.22 11.72
C SER A 238 12.83 1.92 11.98
N GLY A 239 11.99 2.13 10.96
CA GLY A 239 10.62 2.63 11.16
C GLY A 239 9.66 1.51 11.58
N PRO A 240 8.34 1.78 11.66
CA PRO A 240 7.36 0.73 11.95
C PRO A 240 7.23 -0.28 10.79
N GLY A 241 7.04 -1.57 11.12
CA GLY A 241 6.80 -2.58 10.09
C GLY A 241 5.48 -2.32 9.38
N SER A 242 4.40 -2.19 10.14
CA SER A 242 3.09 -1.76 9.66
C SER A 242 2.47 -0.68 10.54
N VAL A 243 1.71 0.22 9.94
CA VAL A 243 0.95 1.28 10.61
C VAL A 243 -0.51 1.22 10.20
N LEU A 244 -1.41 1.22 11.18
CA LEU A 244 -2.84 1.43 11.01
C LEU A 244 -3.20 2.72 11.76
N ASP A 245 -3.60 3.74 11.01
CA ASP A 245 -3.97 5.05 11.55
C ASP A 245 -5.44 5.36 11.29
N GLY A 246 -6.06 6.08 12.22
CA GLY A 246 -7.46 6.48 12.13
C GLY A 246 -8.42 5.31 12.29
N SER A 247 -9.45 5.24 11.45
CA SER A 247 -10.46 4.17 11.51
C SER A 247 -10.25 3.20 10.35
N ASN A 248 -9.83 1.97 10.64
CA ASN A 248 -9.63 0.93 9.63
C ASN A 248 -10.59 -0.24 9.85
N HIS A 249 -11.02 -0.87 8.75
CA HIS A 249 -11.80 -2.11 8.79
C HIS A 249 -11.01 -3.22 8.09
N LEU A 250 -10.77 -4.31 8.80
CA LEU A 250 -10.13 -5.50 8.28
C LEU A 250 -11.14 -6.66 8.29
N LEU A 251 -11.30 -7.34 7.16
CA LEU A 251 -12.20 -8.48 7.00
C LEU A 251 -11.47 -9.68 6.37
N SER A 252 -11.33 -10.77 7.11
CA SER A 252 -10.68 -12.00 6.63
C SER A 252 -9.25 -11.77 6.10
N THR A 253 -8.51 -10.87 6.73
CA THR A 253 -7.17 -10.43 6.29
C THR A 253 -6.11 -10.94 7.26
N THR A 254 -4.93 -11.30 6.76
CA THR A 254 -3.73 -11.39 7.62
C THR A 254 -2.87 -10.17 7.38
N LEU A 255 -2.60 -9.41 8.44
CA LEU A 255 -1.69 -8.28 8.42
C LEU A 255 -0.49 -8.55 9.34
N THR A 256 0.71 -8.59 8.76
CA THR A 256 1.96 -8.76 9.48
C THR A 256 2.83 -7.51 9.37
N GLY A 257 3.28 -6.99 10.51
CA GLY A 257 4.27 -5.92 10.57
C GLY A 257 5.54 -6.42 11.24
N SER A 258 6.69 -6.30 10.56
CA SER A 258 8.01 -6.68 11.07
C SER A 258 8.94 -5.47 11.08
N SER A 259 9.65 -5.24 12.17
CA SER A 259 10.65 -4.19 12.25
C SER A 259 11.93 -4.63 12.95
N GLY A 260 13.08 -4.16 12.49
CA GLY A 260 14.35 -4.36 13.20
C GLY A 260 14.40 -3.58 14.52
N VAL A 261 14.00 -2.30 14.49
CA VAL A 261 14.13 -1.37 15.64
C VAL A 261 12.81 -0.73 16.06
N GLY A 262 11.95 -0.37 15.10
CA GLY A 262 10.64 0.22 15.38
C GLY A 262 9.63 -0.80 15.89
N SER A 263 8.38 -0.37 16.08
CA SER A 263 7.32 -1.33 16.38
C SER A 263 7.05 -2.23 15.17
N GLY A 264 6.79 -3.52 15.41
CA GLY A 264 6.33 -4.40 14.35
C GLY A 264 5.02 -3.92 13.76
N LEU A 265 4.03 -3.70 14.63
CA LEU A 265 2.75 -3.11 14.30
C LEU A 265 2.46 -1.90 15.18
N LEU A 266 2.17 -0.76 14.57
CA LEU A 266 1.74 0.45 15.25
C LEU A 266 0.26 0.70 14.98
N LEU A 267 -0.54 0.73 16.04
CA LEU A 267 -1.99 0.96 16.00
C LEU A 267 -2.32 2.30 16.64
N ASN A 268 -2.73 3.27 15.82
CA ASN A 268 -3.09 4.62 16.23
C ASN A 268 -4.53 4.93 15.81
N GLY A 269 -5.50 4.48 16.59
CA GLY A 269 -6.93 4.71 16.29
C GLY A 269 -7.80 3.48 16.44
N MET A 270 -8.88 3.42 15.68
CA MET A 270 -9.88 2.36 15.73
C MET A 270 -9.63 1.32 14.64
N VAL A 271 -9.57 0.05 15.03
CA VAL A 271 -9.59 -1.08 14.11
C VAL A 271 -10.80 -1.95 14.38
N MET A 272 -11.67 -2.04 13.38
CA MET A 272 -12.68 -3.10 13.31
C MET A 272 -12.02 -4.31 12.67
N ASN A 273 -11.76 -5.35 13.46
CA ASN A 273 -11.14 -6.57 13.02
C ASN A 273 -12.20 -7.68 12.98
N THR A 274 -12.68 -7.99 11.77
CA THR A 274 -13.63 -9.08 11.53
C THR A 274 -12.88 -10.26 10.95
N ASP A 275 -12.76 -11.34 11.71
CA ASP A 275 -12.09 -12.59 11.28
C ASP A 275 -10.66 -12.38 10.71
N SER A 276 -9.96 -11.33 11.15
CA SER A 276 -8.61 -11.00 10.69
C SER A 276 -7.56 -11.24 11.78
N VAL A 277 -6.33 -11.42 11.34
CA VAL A 277 -5.16 -11.61 12.19
C VAL A 277 -4.24 -10.43 12.03
N LEU A 278 -3.95 -9.74 13.14
CA LEU A 278 -2.97 -8.67 13.21
C LEU A 278 -1.78 -9.19 13.99
N HIS A 279 -0.61 -9.14 13.38
CA HIS A 279 0.63 -9.64 13.98
C HIS A 279 1.74 -8.62 13.85
N GLY A 280 2.33 -8.23 14.97
CA GLY A 280 3.48 -7.35 15.03
C GLY A 280 4.70 -8.08 15.60
N GLN A 281 5.82 -8.01 14.88
CA GLN A 281 7.11 -8.56 15.28
C GLN A 281 8.17 -7.46 15.30
N SER A 282 8.96 -7.39 16.36
CA SER A 282 10.09 -6.47 16.39
C SER A 282 11.35 -7.09 16.98
N GLY A 283 12.51 -6.71 16.44
CA GLY A 283 13.82 -7.05 17.00
C GLY A 283 14.03 -6.38 18.36
N SER A 284 14.05 -5.04 18.37
CA SER A 284 14.29 -4.26 19.60
C SER A 284 13.17 -3.33 20.06
N GLY A 285 12.23 -2.98 19.18
CA GLY A 285 11.03 -2.21 19.52
C GLY A 285 9.90 -3.08 20.02
N ASP A 286 8.70 -2.51 20.18
CA ASP A 286 7.53 -3.29 20.61
C ASP A 286 7.01 -4.18 19.48
N GLY A 287 6.56 -5.39 19.78
CA GLY A 287 5.86 -6.21 18.80
C GLY A 287 4.64 -5.47 18.27
N VAL A 288 3.76 -5.06 19.18
CA VAL A 288 2.63 -4.16 18.93
C VAL A 288 2.70 -2.95 19.85
N SER A 289 2.64 -1.74 19.29
CA SER A 289 2.34 -0.51 20.03
C SER A 289 0.88 -0.13 19.82
N LEU A 290 0.12 -0.05 20.90
CA LEU A 290 -1.33 0.10 20.91
C LEU A 290 -1.76 1.41 21.56
N ASN A 291 -2.23 2.33 20.74
CA ASN A 291 -2.86 3.58 21.13
C ASN A 291 -4.21 3.73 20.41
N GLY A 292 -5.25 3.09 20.95
CA GLY A 292 -6.58 3.14 20.38
C GLY A 292 -7.43 1.90 20.63
N THR A 293 -8.44 1.71 19.79
CA THR A 293 -9.43 0.66 19.95
C THR A 293 -9.25 -0.46 18.94
N VAL A 294 -9.27 -1.72 19.39
CA VAL A 294 -9.36 -2.88 18.51
C VAL A 294 -10.58 -3.70 18.91
N THR A 295 -11.38 -4.10 17.93
CA THR A 295 -12.57 -4.93 18.15
C THR A 295 -12.50 -6.19 17.32
N GLY A 296 -12.78 -7.35 17.92
CA GLY A 296 -12.78 -8.65 17.24
C GLY A 296 -11.41 -9.17 16.82
N GLY A 297 -11.43 -10.39 16.28
CA GLY A 297 -10.27 -11.09 15.70
C GLY A 297 -9.10 -11.30 16.67
N SER A 298 -7.90 -11.42 16.10
CA SER A 298 -6.67 -11.68 16.85
C SER A 298 -5.69 -10.52 16.73
N LEU A 299 -5.06 -10.17 17.85
CA LEU A 299 -3.96 -9.21 17.91
C LEU A 299 -2.78 -9.88 18.61
N SER A 300 -1.64 -9.96 17.93
CA SER A 300 -0.47 -10.64 18.48
C SER A 300 0.78 -9.80 18.33
N GLY A 301 1.52 -9.65 19.41
CA GLY A 301 2.76 -8.90 19.47
C GLY A 301 3.88 -9.76 20.01
N GLN A 302 4.98 -9.80 19.26
CA GLN A 302 6.21 -10.49 19.64
C GLN A 302 7.39 -9.53 19.53
N SER A 303 8.23 -9.47 20.56
CA SER A 303 9.46 -8.69 20.51
C SER A 303 10.69 -9.49 20.97
N GLY A 304 11.86 -9.16 20.43
CA GLY A 304 13.14 -9.63 20.96
C GLY A 304 13.45 -9.00 22.31
N SER A 305 13.49 -7.66 22.38
CA SER A 305 13.83 -6.91 23.62
C SER A 305 12.84 -5.84 24.08
N GLY A 306 11.94 -5.38 23.22
CA GLY A 306 10.84 -4.47 23.58
C GLY A 306 9.67 -5.23 24.21
N ALA A 307 8.52 -4.57 24.39
CA ALA A 307 7.34 -5.26 24.87
C ALA A 307 6.71 -6.11 23.75
N GLY A 308 6.07 -7.23 24.10
CA GLY A 308 5.25 -7.96 23.14
C GLY A 308 4.09 -7.09 22.64
N VAL A 309 3.26 -6.64 23.58
CA VAL A 309 2.24 -5.61 23.37
C VAL A 309 2.48 -4.47 24.37
N HIS A 310 2.61 -3.25 23.86
CA HIS A 310 2.76 -2.04 24.65
C HIS A 310 1.52 -1.16 24.50
N VAL A 311 0.81 -0.93 25.60
CA VAL A 311 -0.28 0.06 25.65
C VAL A 311 0.32 1.41 26.00
N THR A 312 0.49 2.25 24.99
CA THR A 312 1.16 3.55 25.11
C THR A 312 0.20 4.70 25.38
N GLY A 313 -1.09 4.51 25.11
CA GLY A 313 -2.15 5.50 25.31
C GLY A 313 -3.44 4.89 25.86
N ASN A 314 -4.53 5.64 25.77
CA ASN A 314 -5.84 5.15 26.18
C ASN A 314 -6.37 4.16 25.14
N SER A 315 -6.39 2.89 25.50
CA SER A 315 -6.69 1.80 24.58
C SER A 315 -7.86 0.94 25.06
N SER A 316 -8.57 0.37 24.08
CA SER A 316 -9.73 -0.49 24.32
C SER A 316 -9.65 -1.72 23.44
N VAL A 317 -9.85 -2.90 24.01
CA VAL A 317 -9.88 -4.18 23.30
C VAL A 317 -11.17 -4.92 23.62
N SER A 318 -12.01 -5.15 22.62
CA SER A 318 -13.32 -5.79 22.78
C SER A 318 -13.47 -7.04 21.92
N GLY A 319 -13.63 -8.20 22.54
CA GLY A 319 -13.73 -9.48 21.83
C GLY A 319 -12.47 -9.84 21.05
N VAL A 320 -11.31 -9.39 21.53
CA VAL A 320 -10.01 -9.61 20.86
C VAL A 320 -9.28 -10.76 21.56
N ASN A 321 -8.66 -11.65 20.78
CA ASN A 321 -7.69 -12.60 21.30
C ASN A 321 -6.30 -11.97 21.25
N VAL A 322 -5.78 -11.54 22.40
CA VAL A 322 -4.48 -10.88 22.50
C VAL A 322 -3.40 -11.87 22.92
N SER A 323 -2.32 -11.96 22.14
CA SER A 323 -1.10 -12.69 22.50
C SER A 323 0.09 -11.74 22.55
N ALA A 324 0.82 -11.73 23.66
CA ALA A 324 1.88 -10.78 23.93
C ALA A 324 3.09 -11.52 24.52
N SER A 325 4.18 -11.60 23.75
CA SER A 325 5.41 -12.29 24.14
C SER A 325 6.64 -11.43 23.88
N SER A 326 7.65 -11.56 24.73
CA SER A 326 8.94 -10.93 24.51
C SER A 326 10.06 -11.85 24.97
N GLY A 327 11.21 -11.79 24.29
CA GLY A 327 12.40 -12.57 24.63
C GLY A 327 13.05 -12.07 25.92
N SER A 328 13.35 -10.77 26.00
CA SER A 328 13.95 -10.12 27.18
C SER A 328 13.16 -8.94 27.74
N GLY A 329 12.13 -8.46 27.04
CA GLY A 329 11.21 -7.42 27.51
C GLY A 329 9.97 -7.97 28.21
N GLN A 330 9.01 -7.10 28.48
CA GLN A 330 7.72 -7.52 29.07
C GLN A 330 6.81 -8.11 27.99
N GLY A 331 6.04 -9.15 28.33
CA GLY A 331 5.00 -9.64 27.42
C GLY A 331 3.98 -8.53 27.14
N LEU A 332 3.32 -8.03 28.18
CA LEU A 332 2.38 -6.90 28.12
C LEU A 332 2.90 -5.75 29.00
N GLN A 333 3.11 -4.58 28.41
CA GLN A 333 3.47 -3.34 29.10
C GLN A 333 2.30 -2.34 29.04
N LEU A 334 2.04 -1.66 30.15
CA LEU A 334 0.91 -0.74 30.31
C LEU A 334 1.38 0.63 30.83
N ASP A 335 1.73 1.53 29.92
CA ASP A 335 2.04 2.92 30.25
C ASP A 335 0.78 3.82 30.16
N GLY A 336 -0.22 3.37 29.39
CA GLY A 336 -1.57 3.95 29.30
C GLY A 336 -2.67 3.12 29.96
N VAL A 337 -3.93 3.57 29.82
CA VAL A 337 -5.10 2.84 30.32
C VAL A 337 -5.53 1.79 29.31
N LEU A 338 -5.66 0.54 29.74
CA LEU A 338 -6.25 -0.53 28.94
C LEU A 338 -7.66 -0.87 29.44
N SER A 339 -8.64 -0.83 28.54
CA SER A 339 -10.00 -1.30 28.79
C SER A 339 -10.27 -2.59 28.02
N THR A 340 -10.80 -3.59 28.72
CA THR A 340 -11.21 -4.88 28.16
C THR A 340 -12.74 -5.02 28.20
N ALA A 341 -13.33 -5.60 27.15
CA ALA A 341 -14.75 -5.92 27.06
C ALA A 341 -15.00 -7.12 26.13
N GLY A 342 -16.26 -7.56 25.98
CA GLY A 342 -16.66 -8.49 24.92
C GLY A 342 -16.01 -9.88 24.94
N GLY A 343 -15.55 -10.36 26.11
CA GLY A 343 -14.89 -11.65 26.22
C GLY A 343 -13.43 -11.68 25.76
N THR A 344 -12.78 -10.50 25.64
CA THR A 344 -11.35 -10.38 25.32
C THR A 344 -10.49 -11.31 26.17
N THR A 345 -9.50 -11.96 25.54
CA THR A 345 -8.49 -12.76 26.22
C THR A 345 -7.12 -12.08 26.13
N LEU A 346 -6.35 -12.13 27.22
CA LEU A 346 -4.94 -11.72 27.25
C LEU A 346 -4.10 -12.95 27.58
N ASN A 347 -3.24 -13.39 26.66
CA ASN A 347 -2.42 -14.60 26.78
C ASN A 347 -3.24 -15.83 27.23
N GLY A 348 -4.43 -16.00 26.65
CA GLY A 348 -5.35 -17.09 26.96
C GLY A 348 -6.22 -16.90 28.21
N VAL A 349 -6.05 -15.81 28.96
CA VAL A 349 -6.85 -15.50 30.15
C VAL A 349 -7.99 -14.54 29.78
N VAL A 350 -9.24 -15.00 29.95
CA VAL A 350 -10.44 -14.17 29.76
C VAL A 350 -10.45 -13.02 30.76
N GLN A 351 -10.60 -11.81 30.25
CA GLN A 351 -10.66 -10.60 31.06
C GLN A 351 -12.09 -10.21 31.41
N ARG A 352 -12.25 -9.56 32.57
CA ARG A 352 -13.54 -8.96 32.95
C ARG A 352 -13.81 -7.71 32.12
N ASP A 353 -15.09 -7.34 32.04
CA ASP A 353 -15.50 -6.11 31.39
C ASP A 353 -15.19 -4.91 32.30
N SER A 354 -13.99 -4.36 32.11
CA SER A 354 -13.52 -3.17 32.84
C SER A 354 -14.40 -1.94 32.62
N SER A 355 -15.12 -1.86 31.50
CA SER A 355 -16.02 -0.73 31.20
C SER A 355 -17.29 -0.83 32.03
N ALA A 356 -17.82 -2.04 32.21
CA ALA A 356 -18.95 -2.31 33.10
C ALA A 356 -18.57 -2.09 34.56
N GLU A 357 -17.40 -2.57 34.99
CA GLU A 357 -16.91 -2.38 36.37
C GLU A 357 -16.72 -0.89 36.70
N ARG A 358 -16.11 -0.10 35.80
CA ARG A 358 -15.98 1.34 36.00
C ARG A 358 -17.34 2.04 36.09
N ARG A 359 -18.33 1.67 35.25
CA ARG A 359 -19.69 2.22 35.35
C ARG A 359 -20.32 1.96 36.72
N GLN A 360 -20.19 0.74 37.25
CA GLN A 360 -20.70 0.40 38.58
C GLN A 360 -20.02 1.22 39.69
N VAL A 361 -18.70 1.40 39.62
CA VAL A 361 -17.96 2.24 40.58
C VAL A 361 -18.42 3.70 40.52
N TYR A 362 -18.60 4.26 39.32
CA TYR A 362 -19.12 5.63 39.15
C TYR A 362 -20.53 5.80 39.73
N GLU A 363 -21.43 4.84 39.49
CA GLU A 363 -22.78 4.86 40.06
C GLU A 363 -22.75 4.78 41.60
N LEU A 364 -21.90 3.93 42.16
CA LEU A 364 -21.75 3.80 43.62
C LEU A 364 -21.19 5.10 44.23
N GLN A 365 -20.17 5.70 43.61
CA GLN A 365 -19.60 6.97 44.04
C GLN A 365 -20.64 8.10 44.00
N ASN A 366 -21.46 8.15 42.96
CA ASN A 366 -22.54 9.13 42.86
C ASN A 366 -23.54 8.93 44.01
N ARG A 367 -23.98 7.70 44.29
CA ARG A 367 -24.90 7.41 45.41
C ARG A 367 -24.30 7.83 46.76
N LEU A 368 -23.03 7.53 47.00
CA LEU A 368 -22.34 7.92 48.24
C LEU A 368 -22.24 9.45 48.38
N SER A 369 -21.97 10.17 47.29
CA SER A 369 -21.93 11.64 47.31
C SER A 369 -23.30 12.26 47.64
N HIS A 370 -24.39 11.67 47.14
CA HIS A 370 -25.75 12.13 47.42
C HIS A 370 -26.14 11.85 48.88
N ASN A 371 -25.81 10.67 49.41
CA ASN A 371 -26.02 10.34 50.82
C ASN A 371 -25.25 11.28 51.75
N ASN A 372 -24.00 11.62 51.42
CA ASN A 372 -23.20 12.57 52.21
C ASN A 372 -23.78 14.00 52.19
N ARG A 373 -24.35 14.46 51.07
CA ARG A 373 -25.05 15.76 51.03
C ARG A 373 -26.34 15.75 51.84
N SER A 374 -27.10 14.66 51.76
CA SER A 374 -28.32 14.47 52.56
C SER A 374 -28.01 14.47 54.05
N LEU A 375 -26.95 13.79 54.48
CA LEU A 375 -26.52 13.78 55.88
C LEU A 375 -26.08 15.17 56.35
N LYS A 376 -25.33 15.93 55.54
CA LYS A 376 -24.96 17.32 55.88
C LYS A 376 -26.17 18.25 56.02
N GLN A 377 -27.21 18.09 55.20
CA GLN A 377 -28.46 18.86 55.33
C GLN A 377 -29.26 18.49 56.60
N VAL A 378 -29.24 17.22 57.01
CA VAL A 378 -29.89 16.79 58.26
C VAL A 378 -29.15 17.34 59.48
N VAL A 379 -27.81 17.37 59.45
CA VAL A 379 -27.00 17.92 60.56
C VAL A 379 -27.20 19.44 60.70
N THR A 380 -27.32 20.20 59.61
CA THR A 380 -27.61 21.64 59.69
C THR A 380 -29.06 21.96 60.06
N ALA A 381 -30.02 21.08 59.75
CA ALA A 381 -31.41 21.22 60.18
C ALA A 381 -31.65 20.79 61.65
N SER A 382 -30.82 19.90 62.20
CA SER A 382 -30.96 19.39 63.58
C SER A 382 -30.35 20.29 64.66
N GLY A 383 -29.75 21.43 64.32
CA GLY A 383 -29.35 22.46 65.29
C GLY A 383 -28.26 22.05 66.29
N TYR A 384 -27.40 21.09 65.97
CA TYR A 384 -26.25 20.77 66.82
C TYR A 384 -25.12 21.77 66.55
N ARG A 385 -24.90 22.69 67.49
CA ARG A 385 -23.68 23.51 67.59
C ARG A 385 -22.67 22.73 68.43
N GLU A 386 -21.44 22.59 67.95
CA GLU A 386 -20.27 22.45 68.84
C GLU A 386 -20.08 23.72 69.66
#